data_AF-A0A956CKU4-F1
#
_entry.id   AF-A0A956CKU4-F1
#
_cell.length_a   1.000
_cell.length_b   1.000
_cell.length_c   1.000
_cell.angle_alpha   90.00
_cell.angle_beta   90.00
_cell.angle_gamma   90.00
#
_symmetry.space_group_name_H-M   'P 1'
#
loop_
_entity.id
_entity.type
_entity.pdbx_description
1 polymer ?
#
loop_
_entity_poly.entity_id
_entity_poly.type
_entity_poly.pdbx_seq_one_letter_code
_entity_poly.pdbx_strand_id
1 'polypeptide(L)'
;SFAGAPPSQDCLLRAHRITSVTPYRVEERVGKSAILRLRGAEVFVQAEPGLTAEWLQLTLARHIAQMRGPAAIPDCAFDVEDVAVRVESGGTGFRVRIIARDTDKAEEVLRRARLLRS
;
A
#
# COMPACT_ATOMS: atom_id res chain seq x y z
N SER A 1 -28.88 2.89 -24.66
CA SER A 1 -27.94 1.90 -24.14
C SER A 1 -26.66 2.59 -23.72
N PHE A 2 -26.41 2.76 -22.42
CA PHE A 2 -25.11 3.28 -21.95
C PHE A 2 -24.24 2.09 -21.59
N ALA A 3 -23.31 1.74 -22.48
CA ALA A 3 -22.18 0.90 -22.12
C ALA A 3 -21.22 1.78 -21.32
N GLY A 4 -21.44 1.88 -20.01
CA GLY A 4 -20.40 2.39 -19.11
C GLY A 4 -19.24 1.41 -19.17
N ALA A 5 -18.05 1.90 -19.54
CA ALA A 5 -16.83 1.14 -19.34
C ALA A 5 -16.80 0.62 -17.89
N PRO A 6 -16.37 -0.63 -17.63
CA PRO A 6 -16.15 -1.06 -16.26
C PRO A 6 -15.24 0.00 -15.62
N PRO A 7 -15.54 0.51 -14.41
CA PRO A 7 -14.63 1.44 -13.76
C PRO A 7 -13.27 0.74 -13.78
N SER A 8 -12.27 1.39 -14.39
CA SER A 8 -10.88 1.05 -14.12
C SER A 8 -10.83 0.93 -12.61
N GLN A 9 -10.59 -0.27 -12.09
CA GLN A 9 -10.55 -0.48 -10.66
C GLN A 9 -9.23 0.16 -10.20
N ASP A 10 -9.20 1.48 -10.20
CA ASP A 10 -8.04 2.27 -9.89
C ASP A 10 -7.63 1.90 -8.48
N CYS A 11 -6.34 1.60 -8.33
CA CYS A 11 -5.76 1.22 -7.06
C CYS A 11 -6.23 2.22 -5.99
N LEU A 12 -6.84 1.74 -4.90
CA LEU A 12 -7.62 2.58 -3.98
C LEU A 12 -6.87 3.82 -3.47
N LEU A 13 -5.55 3.73 -3.37
CA LEU A 13 -4.69 4.84 -2.98
C LEU A 13 -4.60 5.96 -4.02
N ARG A 14 -4.80 5.68 -5.32
CA ARG A 14 -4.88 6.71 -6.39
C ARG A 14 -6.08 7.64 -6.25
N ALA A 15 -7.16 7.17 -5.60
CA ALA A 15 -8.33 8.00 -5.33
C ALA A 15 -8.09 9.01 -4.20
N HIS A 16 -6.98 8.89 -3.46
CA HIS A 16 -6.62 9.78 -2.36
C HIS A 16 -5.38 10.59 -2.68
N ARG A 17 -5.24 11.73 -1.99
CA ARG A 17 -4.05 12.57 -2.16
C ARG A 17 -2.82 11.97 -1.48
N ILE A 18 -2.01 11.24 -2.25
CA ILE A 18 -0.71 10.73 -1.83
C ILE A 18 0.31 11.87 -1.86
N THR A 19 0.94 12.12 -0.72
CA THR A 19 1.92 13.20 -0.55
C THR A 19 3.35 12.69 -0.55
N SER A 20 3.59 11.45 -0.11
CA SER A 20 4.91 10.83 -0.20
C SER A 20 4.84 9.30 -0.29
N VAL A 21 5.91 8.73 -0.86
CA VAL A 21 6.16 7.28 -0.88
C VAL A 21 7.62 7.09 -0.52
N THR A 22 7.88 6.36 0.56
CA THR A 22 9.22 6.10 1.08
C THR A 22 9.44 4.59 1.26
N PRO A 23 10.69 4.10 1.20
CA PRO A 23 10.98 2.70 1.49
C PRO A 23 10.72 2.39 2.96
N TYR A 24 9.95 1.35 3.25
CA TYR A 24 9.76 0.86 4.62
C TYR A 24 10.87 -0.15 4.95
N ARG A 25 11.76 0.23 5.88
CA ARG A 25 12.86 -0.62 6.35
C ARG A 25 12.66 -0.98 7.81
N VAL A 26 12.97 -2.23 8.15
CA VAL A 26 12.94 -2.71 9.54
C VAL A 26 14.35 -3.08 9.94
N GLU A 27 14.73 -2.67 11.15
CA GLU A 27 15.99 -3.11 11.75
C GLU A 27 15.86 -4.58 12.16
N GLU A 28 16.70 -5.43 11.56
CA GLU A 28 16.78 -6.85 11.87
C GLU A 28 18.13 -7.12 12.55
N ARG A 29 18.10 -7.76 13.71
CA ARG A 29 19.32 -8.16 14.41
C ARG A 29 19.79 -9.50 13.88
N VAL A 30 20.98 -9.51 13.29
CA VAL A 30 21.68 -10.71 12.83
C VAL A 30 22.95 -10.86 13.67
N GLY A 31 22.87 -11.74 14.67
CA GLY A 31 23.94 -11.89 15.66
C GLY A 31 24.14 -10.61 16.48
N LYS A 32 25.34 -10.02 16.41
CA LYS A 32 25.71 -8.77 17.11
C LYS A 32 25.45 -7.51 16.29
N SER A 33 24.99 -7.65 15.05
CA SER A 33 24.84 -6.55 14.09
C SER A 33 23.37 -6.25 13.84
N ALA A 34 23.03 -4.96 13.73
CA ALA A 34 21.74 -4.51 13.25
C ALA A 34 21.85 -4.17 11.76
N ILE A 35 21.00 -4.80 10.93
CA ILE A 35 20.91 -4.48 9.50
C ILE A 35 19.54 -3.89 9.20
N LEU A 36 19.50 -2.85 8.35
CA LEU A 36 18.25 -2.30 7.85
C LEU A 36 17.80 -3.10 6.63
N ARG A 37 16.77 -3.94 6.80
CA ARG A 37 16.20 -4.73 5.71
C ARG A 37 14.97 -4.03 5.13
N LEU A 38 14.90 -3.94 3.81
CA LEU A 38 13.71 -3.46 3.11
C LEU A 38 12.56 -4.46 3.33
N ARG A 39 11.43 -3.96 3.80
CA ARG A 39 10.21 -4.76 4.03
C ARG A 39 9.01 -4.26 3.23
N GLY A 40 9.14 -3.17 2.48
CA GLY A 40 8.16 -2.74 1.49
C GLY A 40 8.15 -1.22 1.32
N ALA A 41 6.96 -0.63 1.37
CA ALA A 41 6.76 0.81 1.18
C ALA A 41 5.92 1.42 2.29
N GLU A 42 6.21 2.67 2.63
CA GLU A 42 5.34 3.54 3.42
C GLU A 42 4.80 4.62 2.48
N VAL A 43 3.47 4.74 2.42
CA VAL A 43 2.76 5.73 1.63
C VAL A 43 2.09 6.70 2.59
N PHE A 44 2.35 7.99 2.44
CA PHE A 44 1.67 9.02 3.22
C PHE A 44 0.47 9.56 2.45
N VAL A 45 -0.71 9.35 3.01
CA VAL A 45 -1.99 9.81 2.47
C VAL A 45 -2.43 11.01 3.29
N GLN A 46 -2.72 12.13 2.63
CA GLN A 46 -3.20 13.32 3.32
C GLN A 46 -4.60 13.05 3.92
N ALA A 47 -4.85 13.54 5.13
CA ALA A 47 -6.18 13.43 5.73
C ALA A 47 -7.17 14.31 4.96
N GLU A 48 -8.33 13.75 4.66
CA GLU A 48 -9.45 14.43 4.03
C GLU A 48 -10.66 14.38 4.97
N PRO A 49 -11.58 15.36 4.91
CA PRO A 49 -12.79 15.34 5.72
C PRO A 49 -13.57 14.02 5.51
N GLY A 50 -13.83 13.30 6.60
CA GLY A 50 -14.52 12.00 6.55
C GLY A 50 -13.62 10.78 6.32
N LEU A 51 -12.32 10.97 6.11
CA LEU A 51 -11.35 9.88 6.01
C LEU A 51 -10.77 9.55 7.39
N THR A 52 -10.94 8.31 7.86
CA THR A 52 -10.34 7.84 9.11
C THR A 52 -9.35 6.71 8.88
N ALA A 53 -8.44 6.51 9.83
CA ALA A 53 -7.45 5.43 9.75
C ALA A 53 -8.11 4.06 9.73
N GLU A 54 -9.18 3.88 10.50
CA GLU A 54 -9.94 2.64 10.62
C GLU A 54 -10.67 2.32 9.31
N TRP A 55 -11.28 3.34 8.69
CA TRP A 55 -11.93 3.19 7.40
C TRP A 55 -10.91 2.84 6.31
N LEU A 56 -9.75 3.52 6.27
CA LEU A 56 -8.65 3.19 5.36
C LEU A 56 -8.15 1.76 5.58
N GLN A 57 -7.92 1.36 6.82
CA GLN A 57 -7.47 0.01 7.18
C GLN A 57 -8.47 -1.05 6.69
N LEU A 58 -9.77 -0.85 6.97
CA LEU A 58 -10.82 -1.79 6.59
C LEU A 58 -10.94 -1.89 5.06
N THR A 59 -10.92 -0.75 4.38
CA THR A 59 -11.11 -0.69 2.93
C THR A 59 -9.90 -1.29 2.20
N LEU A 60 -8.68 -1.02 2.66
CA LEU A 60 -7.46 -1.63 2.14
C LEU A 60 -7.42 -3.14 2.40
N ALA A 61 -7.79 -3.59 3.61
CA ALA A 61 -7.86 -5.02 3.93
C ALA A 61 -8.85 -5.75 3.00
N ARG A 62 -10.03 -5.16 2.77
CA ARG A 62 -11.02 -5.70 1.82
C ARG A 62 -10.48 -5.75 0.40
N HIS A 63 -9.80 -4.70 -0.04
CA HIS A 63 -9.24 -4.60 -1.38
C HIS A 63 -8.16 -5.68 -1.63
N ILE A 64 -7.25 -5.87 -0.66
CA ILE A 64 -6.24 -6.95 -0.72
C ILE A 64 -6.90 -8.33 -0.76
N ALA A 65 -7.93 -8.55 0.07
CA ALA A 65 -8.67 -9.80 0.05
C ALA A 65 -9.38 -10.05 -1.31
N GLN A 66 -9.86 -9.00 -1.98
CA GLN A 66 -10.44 -9.09 -3.32
C GLN A 66 -9.41 -9.43 -4.40
N MET A 67 -8.21 -8.85 -4.33
CA MET A 67 -7.11 -9.16 -5.27
C MET A 67 -6.57 -10.58 -5.12
N ARG A 68 -6.71 -11.21 -3.95
CA ARG A 68 -6.41 -12.65 -3.77
C ARG A 68 -7.43 -13.58 -4.45
N GLY A 69 -8.54 -13.04 -4.95
CA GLY A 69 -9.52 -13.74 -5.78
C GLY A 69 -9.23 -13.61 -7.29
N PRO A 70 -10.06 -14.20 -8.16
CA PRO A 70 -9.87 -14.19 -9.62
C PRO A 70 -9.98 -12.80 -10.27
N ALA A 71 -10.27 -11.75 -9.50
CA ALA A 71 -10.32 -10.36 -9.95
C ALA A 71 -9.01 -9.64 -9.57
N ALA A 72 -7.89 -10.12 -10.09
CA ALA A 72 -6.62 -9.40 -9.98
C ALA A 72 -6.75 -8.07 -10.72
N ILE A 73 -6.56 -6.98 -10.00
CA ILE A 73 -6.56 -5.63 -10.56
C ILE A 73 -5.14 -5.35 -11.03
N PRO A 74 -4.88 -5.29 -12.34
CA PRO A 74 -3.55 -5.00 -12.84
C PRO A 74 -3.07 -3.62 -12.37
N ASP A 75 -1.77 -3.51 -12.08
CA ASP A 75 -1.06 -2.26 -11.71
C ASP A 75 -1.40 -1.61 -10.37
N CYS A 76 -2.03 -2.33 -9.44
CA CYS A 76 -2.14 -1.85 -8.07
C CYS A 76 -0.89 -2.18 -7.24
N ALA A 77 -0.48 -1.26 -6.36
CA ALA A 77 0.67 -1.44 -5.46
C ALA A 77 0.52 -2.62 -4.48
N PHE A 78 -0.71 -3.10 -4.33
CA PHE A 78 -1.10 -4.22 -3.47
C PHE A 78 -1.24 -5.55 -4.21
N ASP A 79 -1.10 -5.56 -5.55
CA ASP A 79 -1.11 -6.77 -6.38
C ASP A 79 0.27 -7.48 -6.31
N VAL A 80 0.69 -7.73 -5.07
CA VAL A 80 1.85 -8.53 -4.73
C VAL A 80 1.33 -9.63 -3.81
N GLU A 81 1.79 -10.86 -3.98
CA GLU A 81 1.37 -11.95 -3.10
C GLU A 81 1.88 -11.72 -1.67
N ASP A 82 1.10 -12.19 -0.69
CA ASP A 82 1.48 -12.20 0.73
C ASP A 82 1.89 -10.84 1.34
N VAL A 83 1.35 -9.72 0.83
CA VAL A 83 1.48 -8.42 1.52
C VAL A 83 0.48 -8.25 2.67
N ALA A 84 0.95 -7.59 3.72
CA ALA A 84 0.15 -7.06 4.81
C ALA A 84 0.11 -5.53 4.75
N VAL A 85 -1.00 -4.94 5.18
CA VAL A 85 -1.15 -3.48 5.23
C VAL A 85 -1.48 -3.02 6.64
N ARG A 86 -0.83 -1.94 7.05
CA ARG A 86 -1.07 -1.26 8.32
C ARG A 86 -1.24 0.23 8.07
N VAL A 87 -2.29 0.80 8.63
CA VAL A 87 -2.58 2.22 8.59
C VAL A 87 -2.40 2.79 9.99
N GLU A 88 -1.58 3.84 10.09
CA GLU A 88 -1.36 4.59 11.33
C GLU A 88 -1.66 6.06 11.09
N SER A 89 -2.20 6.74 12.11
CA SER A 89 -2.34 8.20 12.05
C SER A 89 -0.96 8.86 12.09
N GLY A 90 -0.72 9.81 11.20
CA GLY A 90 0.56 10.50 11.00
C GLY A 90 0.45 12.02 11.12
N GLY A 91 -0.42 12.50 12.02
CA GLY A 91 -0.65 13.93 12.26
C GLY A 91 -1.58 14.53 11.21
N THR A 92 -1.05 15.03 10.10
CA THR A 92 -1.82 15.69 9.02
C THR A 92 -2.41 14.70 8.01
N GLY A 93 -2.37 13.41 8.31
CA GLY A 93 -2.66 12.33 7.37
C GLY A 93 -2.47 10.95 7.97
N PHE A 94 -2.36 9.96 7.10
CA PHE A 94 -2.26 8.56 7.44
C PHE A 94 -1.03 7.96 6.78
N ARG A 95 -0.27 7.18 7.55
CA ARG A 95 0.85 6.37 7.06
C ARG A 95 0.33 4.98 6.76
N VAL A 96 0.34 4.63 5.49
CA VAL A 96 -0.04 3.32 4.99
C VAL A 96 1.24 2.54 4.72
N ARG A 97 1.54 1.57 5.59
CA ARG A 97 2.66 0.65 5.42
C ARG A 97 2.20 -0.59 4.69
N ILE A 98 2.86 -0.86 3.57
CA ILE A 98 2.70 -2.07 2.77
C ILE A 98 3.92 -2.94 3.05
N ILE A 99 3.69 -4.07 3.71
CA ILE A 99 4.73 -4.94 4.24
C ILE A 99 4.69 -6.24 3.46
N ALA A 100 5.77 -6.54 2.73
CA ALA A 100 5.97 -7.78 2.02
C ALA A 100 6.66 -8.83 2.91
N ARG A 101 6.46 -10.10 2.54
CA ARG A 101 7.04 -11.26 3.23
C ARG A 101 8.57 -11.29 3.16
N ASP A 102 9.12 -10.97 2.00
CA ASP A 102 10.56 -11.02 1.69
C ASP A 102 11.03 -9.76 0.94
N THR A 103 12.35 -9.67 0.75
CA THR A 103 12.99 -8.49 0.16
C THR A 103 12.63 -8.31 -1.32
N ASP A 104 12.53 -9.39 -2.09
CA ASP A 104 12.27 -9.31 -3.54
C ASP A 104 10.85 -8.78 -3.77
N LYS A 105 9.87 -9.31 -3.02
CA LYS A 105 8.50 -8.80 -3.01
C LYS A 105 8.45 -7.37 -2.46
N ALA A 106 9.28 -7.01 -1.47
CA ALA A 106 9.35 -5.66 -0.93
C ALA A 106 9.84 -4.62 -1.95
N GLU A 107 10.81 -4.98 -2.79
CA GLU A 107 11.28 -4.13 -3.89
C GLU A 107 10.17 -3.92 -4.92
N GLU A 108 9.42 -4.97 -5.25
CA GLU A 108 8.28 -4.88 -6.16
C GLU A 108 7.19 -3.96 -5.61
N VAL A 109 6.83 -4.12 -4.32
CA VAL A 109 5.90 -3.25 -3.62
C VAL A 109 6.36 -1.80 -3.69
N LEU A 110 7.64 -1.53 -3.43
CA LEU A 110 8.19 -0.18 -3.48
C LEU A 110 8.16 0.40 -4.89
N ARG A 111 8.49 -0.41 -5.90
CA ARG A 111 8.44 -0.01 -7.31
C ARG A 111 7.03 0.40 -7.71
N ARG A 112 6.03 -0.44 -7.41
CA ARG A 112 4.62 -0.16 -7.73
C ARG A 112 4.06 1.01 -6.91
N ALA A 113 4.39 1.09 -5.62
CA ALA A 113 3.93 2.20 -4.77
C ALA A 113 4.43 3.56 -5.29
N ARG A 114 5.63 3.64 -5.88
CA ARG A 114 6.14 4.87 -6.49
C ARG A 114 5.31 5.32 -7.70
N LEU A 115 4.68 4.39 -8.42
CA LEU A 115 3.76 4.69 -9.55
C LEU A 115 2.41 5.27 -9.09
N LEU A 116 2.15 5.31 -7.78
CA LEU A 116 0.96 5.97 -7.24
C LEU A 116 1.11 7.49 -7.17
N ARG A 117 2.35 8.01 -7.23
CA ARG A 117 2.65 9.45 -7.20
C ARG A 117 2.78 10.07 -8.60
N SER A 118 2.71 9.26 -9.66
CA SER A 118 2.77 9.71 -11.06
C SER A 118 1.37 9.96 -11.60
#